data_AF-A0A147B8G3-F1
#
_entry.id   AF-A0A147B8G3-F1
#
_cell.length_a   1.000
_cell.length_b   1.000
_cell.length_c   1.000
_cell.angle_alpha   90.00
_cell.angle_beta   90.00
_cell.angle_gamma   90.00
#
_symmetry.space_group_name_H-M   'P 1'
#
loop_
_entity.id
_entity.type
_entity.pdbx_description
1 polymer ?
#
loop_
_entity_poly.entity_id
_entity_poly.type
_entity_poly.pdbx_seq_one_letter_code
_entity_poly.pdbx_strand_id
1 'polypeptide(L)'
;MTRPLKPLPEVIQQRRYETGKQFISRIHRFASKARGEAAIEQKFDVDILRDTRGKVVVHAQGSDPDYGAKKREKQRARIKKLKEKKRKTAETPKEFSEFKDEAAFGEVVHAPPQFSMAQKPHKKELLLSKFLAPSGGRDLTVKRKMLQPGDRRRLEEERQRVVSAYRRMKSKVPE
;
A
#
# COMPACT_ATOMS: atom_id res chain seq x y z
N MET A 1 21.22 -9.68 -10.08
CA MET A 1 22.65 -9.50 -10.40
C MET A 1 23.13 -8.23 -9.71
N THR A 2 24.04 -8.33 -8.74
CA THR A 2 24.65 -7.17 -8.08
C THR A 2 25.79 -6.65 -8.94
N ARG A 3 25.83 -5.34 -9.23
CA ARG A 3 26.94 -4.73 -9.96
C ARG A 3 28.25 -4.88 -9.15
N PRO A 4 29.42 -5.09 -9.79
CA PRO A 4 30.68 -5.25 -9.08
C PRO A 4 31.08 -3.96 -8.35
N LEU A 5 31.87 -4.09 -7.29
CA LEU A 5 32.43 -2.94 -6.59
C LEU A 5 33.40 -2.19 -7.52
N LYS A 6 33.42 -0.86 -7.41
CA LYS A 6 34.37 -0.05 -8.16
C LYS A 6 35.80 -0.34 -7.75
N PRO A 7 36.74 -0.34 -8.72
CA PRO A 7 38.14 -0.52 -8.44
C PRO A 7 38.65 0.64 -7.57
N LEU A 8 39.42 0.28 -6.55
CA LEU A 8 40.24 1.23 -5.81
C LEU A 8 41.49 1.55 -6.63
N PRO A 9 42.17 2.69 -6.37
CA PRO A 9 43.47 2.96 -6.97
C PRO A 9 44.43 1.80 -6.74
N GLU A 10 45.15 1.38 -7.79
CA GLU A 10 46.06 0.22 -7.75
C GLU A 10 47.19 0.40 -6.73
N VAL A 11 47.67 1.62 -6.55
CA VAL A 11 48.74 1.95 -5.61
C VAL A 11 48.29 3.09 -4.69
N ILE A 12 48.21 2.80 -3.39
CA ILE A 12 47.93 3.79 -2.36
C ILE A 12 49.07 3.78 -1.34
N GLN A 13 49.96 4.76 -1.44
CA GLN A 13 51.08 4.95 -0.52
C GLN A 13 50.87 6.17 0.37
N GLN A 14 51.44 6.12 1.58
CA GLN A 14 51.48 7.24 2.52
C GLN A 14 52.35 8.36 1.95
N ARG A 15 51.88 9.61 2.04
CA ARG A 15 52.65 10.76 1.53
C ARG A 15 53.78 11.14 2.50
N ARG A 16 54.82 11.80 1.99
CA ARG A 16 56.01 12.24 2.76
C ARG A 16 55.69 13.02 4.04
N TYR A 17 54.60 13.79 4.05
CA TYR A 17 54.19 14.64 5.18
C TYR A 17 52.83 14.24 5.78
N GLU A 18 52.38 13.02 5.53
CA GLU A 18 51.10 12.52 6.05
C GLU A 18 51.34 11.65 7.28
N THR A 19 50.59 11.87 8.36
CA THR A 19 50.65 11.00 9.54
C THR A 19 49.93 9.67 9.25
N GLY A 20 50.33 8.57 9.89
CA GLY A 20 49.66 7.26 9.71
C GLY A 20 48.14 7.30 9.91
N LYS A 21 47.65 8.06 10.90
CA LYS A 21 46.20 8.27 11.11
C LYS A 21 45.52 8.98 9.94
N GLN A 22 46.18 9.98 9.35
CA GLN A 22 45.67 10.72 8.19
C GLN A 22 45.62 9.79 6.96
N PHE A 23 46.64 8.97 6.77
CA PHE A 23 46.69 7.96 5.72
C PHE A 23 45.54 6.96 5.80
N ILE A 24 45.31 6.36 6.98
CA ILE A 24 44.18 5.44 7.19
C ILE A 24 42.85 6.14 6.93
N SER A 25 42.69 7.37 7.41
CA SER A 25 41.49 8.18 7.17
C SER A 25 41.26 8.44 5.67
N ARG A 26 42.33 8.69 4.90
CA ARG A 26 42.29 8.88 3.45
C ARG A 26 41.87 7.59 2.74
N ILE A 27 42.42 6.44 3.11
CA ILE A 27 42.00 5.12 2.60
C ILE A 27 40.53 4.88 2.90
N HIS A 28 40.11 5.12 4.14
CA HIS A 28 38.72 4.92 4.55
C HIS A 28 37.75 5.77 3.73
N ARG A 29 38.11 7.04 3.43
CA ARG A 29 37.31 7.90 2.54
C ARG A 29 37.24 7.35 1.13
N PHE A 30 38.33 6.83 0.56
CA PHE A 30 38.31 6.20 -0.77
C PHE A 30 37.41 4.97 -0.80
N ALA A 31 37.55 4.07 0.17
CA ALA A 31 36.74 2.86 0.26
C ALA A 31 35.25 3.16 0.46
N SER A 32 34.93 4.08 1.38
CA SER A 32 33.56 4.53 1.63
C SER A 32 32.94 5.16 0.39
N LYS A 33 33.73 5.96 -0.35
CA LYS A 33 33.27 6.58 -1.60
C LYS A 33 33.03 5.55 -2.70
N ALA A 34 33.92 4.57 -2.87
CA ALA A 34 33.75 3.49 -3.85
C ALA A 34 32.51 2.62 -3.55
N ARG A 35 32.29 2.28 -2.28
CA ARG A 35 31.07 1.59 -1.82
C ARG A 35 29.81 2.41 -2.08
N GLY A 36 29.84 3.70 -1.73
CA GLY A 36 28.72 4.61 -1.94
C GLY A 36 28.35 4.75 -3.41
N GLU A 37 29.34 4.91 -4.29
CA GLU A 37 29.11 4.96 -5.73
C GLU A 37 28.49 3.67 -6.25
N ALA A 38 29.06 2.49 -5.93
CA ALA A 38 28.51 1.21 -6.36
C ALA A 38 27.04 1.00 -5.89
N ALA A 39 26.73 1.42 -4.65
CA ALA A 39 25.37 1.35 -4.12
C ALA A 39 24.39 2.26 -4.90
N ILE A 40 24.84 3.46 -5.31
CA ILE A 40 24.04 4.38 -6.12
C ILE A 40 23.83 3.81 -7.52
N GLU A 41 24.89 3.30 -8.15
CA GLU A 41 24.82 2.68 -9.48
C GLU A 41 23.84 1.51 -9.49
N GLN A 42 23.86 0.66 -8.47
CA GLN A 42 22.92 -0.44 -8.34
C GLN A 42 21.49 0.02 -8.07
N LYS A 43 21.30 1.02 -7.20
CA LYS A 43 19.96 1.50 -6.81
C LYS A 43 19.24 2.23 -7.93
N PHE A 44 19.98 3.00 -8.72
CA PHE A 44 19.43 3.87 -9.75
C PHE A 44 19.68 3.38 -11.17
N ASP A 45 20.42 2.28 -11.34
CA ASP A 45 20.83 1.73 -12.64
C ASP A 45 21.50 2.82 -13.49
N VAL A 46 22.57 3.42 -12.97
CA VAL A 46 23.35 4.49 -13.62
C VAL A 46 24.83 4.18 -13.54
N ASP A 47 25.62 4.68 -14.49
CA ASP A 47 27.07 4.52 -14.48
C ASP A 47 27.72 5.83 -14.08
N ILE A 48 28.48 5.83 -12.98
CA ILE A 48 29.14 7.01 -12.45
C ILE A 48 30.61 6.94 -12.88
N LEU A 49 31.00 7.72 -13.88
CA LEU A 49 32.40 7.83 -14.27
C LEU A 49 33.04 9.06 -13.62
N ARG A 50 34.33 8.94 -13.30
CA ARG A 50 35.12 10.10 -12.89
C ARG A 50 36.07 10.45 -13.99
N ASP A 51 35.99 11.71 -14.40
CA ASP A 51 36.92 12.24 -15.36
C ASP A 51 38.29 12.46 -14.71
N THR A 52 39.34 12.57 -15.51
CA THR A 52 40.73 12.79 -15.07
C THR A 52 40.89 14.02 -14.17
N ARG A 53 39.99 15.00 -14.29
CA ARG A 53 39.93 16.23 -13.48
C ARG A 53 39.15 16.10 -12.17
N GLY A 54 38.68 14.89 -11.84
CA GLY A 54 37.89 14.62 -10.63
C GLY A 54 36.43 15.07 -10.70
N LYS A 55 35.96 15.55 -11.86
CA LYS A 55 34.54 15.84 -12.10
C LYS A 55 33.77 14.52 -12.21
N VAL A 56 32.65 14.43 -11.52
CA VAL A 56 31.76 13.26 -11.55
C VAL A 56 30.80 13.42 -12.71
N VAL A 57 30.86 12.52 -13.69
CA VAL A 57 29.93 12.45 -14.81
C VAL A 57 29.04 11.23 -14.58
N VAL A 58 27.73 11.46 -14.58
CA VAL A 58 26.74 10.39 -14.43
C VAL A 58 26.16 10.09 -15.80
N HIS A 59 26.44 8.91 -16.32
CA HIS A 59 25.78 8.41 -17.52
C HIS A 59 24.47 7.74 -17.12
N ALA A 60 23.37 8.32 -17.60
CA ALA A 60 22.02 7.79 -17.39
C ALA A 60 21.74 6.52 -18.23
N GLN A 61 22.69 6.10 -19.06
CA GLN A 61 22.69 4.82 -19.76
C GLN A 61 22.99 3.73 -18.72
N GLY A 62 21.96 3.31 -17.99
CA GLY A 62 22.01 2.12 -17.15
C GLY A 62 22.11 0.84 -17.97
N SER A 63 21.83 -0.30 -17.34
CA SER A 63 21.77 -1.58 -18.05
C SER A 63 20.68 -1.62 -19.13
N ASP A 64 19.65 -0.78 -18.98
CA ASP A 64 18.55 -0.62 -19.92
C ASP A 64 18.57 0.80 -20.54
N PRO A 65 18.92 0.93 -21.84
CA PRO A 65 18.96 2.20 -22.55
C PRO A 65 17.61 2.94 -22.54
N ASP A 66 16.50 2.20 -22.41
CA ASP A 66 15.14 2.73 -22.52
C ASP A 66 14.44 2.94 -21.16
N TYR A 67 15.14 2.67 -20.05
CA TYR A 67 14.61 2.82 -18.69
C TYR A 67 13.99 4.22 -18.45
N GLY A 68 14.67 5.26 -18.94
CA GLY A 68 14.19 6.64 -18.84
C GLY A 68 12.90 6.90 -19.64
N ALA A 69 12.73 6.30 -20.82
CA ALA A 69 11.50 6.43 -21.60
C ALA A 69 10.34 5.68 -20.94
N LYS A 70 10.57 4.44 -20.52
CA LYS A 70 9.58 3.60 -19.83
C LYS A 70 9.06 4.24 -18.54
N LYS A 71 9.93 4.87 -17.75
CA LYS A 71 9.54 5.59 -16.53
C LYS A 71 8.67 6.82 -16.87
N ARG A 72 9.04 7.58 -17.90
CA ARG A 72 8.26 8.75 -18.37
C ARG A 72 6.90 8.31 -18.91
N GLU A 73 6.83 7.22 -19.65
CA GLU A 73 5.58 6.66 -20.16
C GLU A 73 4.64 6.23 -19.03
N LYS A 74 5.15 5.49 -18.03
CA LYS A 74 4.38 5.09 -16.85
C LYS A 74 3.82 6.30 -16.09
N GLN A 75 4.62 7.37 -15.96
CA GLN A 75 4.17 8.61 -15.34
C GLN A 75 3.07 9.30 -16.17
N ARG A 76 3.23 9.38 -17.49
CA ARG A 76 2.20 9.92 -18.40
C ARG A 76 0.89 9.14 -18.29
N ALA A 77 0.95 7.81 -18.26
CA ALA A 77 -0.21 6.94 -18.10
C ALA A 77 -0.91 7.18 -16.75
N ARG A 78 -0.15 7.35 -15.66
CA ARG A 78 -0.72 7.66 -14.33
C ARG A 78 -1.42 9.02 -14.32
N ILE A 79 -0.83 10.04 -14.93
CA ILE A 79 -1.43 11.37 -15.03
C ILE A 79 -2.72 11.32 -15.86
N LYS A 80 -2.74 10.60 -16.98
CA LYS A 80 -3.95 10.41 -17.80
C LYS A 80 -5.08 9.76 -16.99
N LYS A 81 -4.79 8.65 -16.28
CA LYS A 81 -5.77 7.98 -15.41
C LYS A 81 -6.31 8.91 -14.31
N LEU A 82 -5.45 9.73 -13.72
CA LEU A 82 -5.88 10.69 -12.69
C LEU A 82 -6.80 11.77 -13.27
N LYS A 83 -6.50 12.30 -14.45
CA LYS A 83 -7.35 13.27 -15.15
C LYS A 83 -8.71 12.67 -15.51
N GLU A 84 -8.72 11.43 -16.01
CA GLU A 84 -9.96 10.73 -16.35
C GLU A 84 -10.85 10.50 -15.12
N LYS A 85 -10.28 10.07 -13.99
CA LYS A 85 -11.01 9.95 -12.73
C LYS A 85 -11.63 11.28 -12.29
N LYS A 86 -10.87 12.37 -12.35
CA LYS A 86 -11.38 13.71 -12.01
C LYS A 86 -12.55 14.13 -12.92
N ARG A 87 -12.49 13.82 -14.21
CA ARG A 87 -13.60 14.10 -15.14
C ARG A 87 -14.85 13.29 -14.78
N LYS A 88 -14.71 11.99 -14.51
CA LYS A 88 -15.82 11.12 -14.09
C LYS A 88 -16.46 11.58 -12.78
N THR A 89 -15.68 12.03 -11.79
CA THR A 89 -16.22 12.57 -10.54
C THR A 89 -16.87 13.95 -10.72
N ALA A 90 -16.40 14.77 -11.67
CA ALA A 90 -17.03 16.05 -12.00
C ALA A 90 -18.34 15.91 -12.79
N GLU A 91 -18.52 14.80 -13.52
CA GLU A 91 -19.73 14.48 -14.27
C GLU A 91 -20.87 13.88 -13.41
N THR A 92 -20.62 13.57 -12.14
CA THR A 92 -21.63 13.10 -11.17
C THR A 92 -22.06 14.16 -10.14
N PRO A 93 -22.50 15.38 -10.51
CA PRO A 93 -23.06 16.32 -9.54
C PRO A 93 -24.57 16.12 -9.28
N LYS A 94 -25.22 15.12 -9.90
CA LYS A 94 -26.68 14.97 -9.83
C LYS A 94 -27.21 14.38 -8.52
N GLU A 95 -26.47 13.48 -7.88
CA GLU A 95 -26.93 12.82 -6.64
C GLU A 95 -27.10 13.81 -5.47
N PHE A 96 -26.30 14.87 -5.40
CA PHE A 96 -26.37 15.85 -4.30
C PHE A 96 -27.32 17.02 -4.60
N SER A 97 -27.66 17.27 -5.86
CA SER A 97 -28.65 18.30 -6.21
C SER A 97 -30.08 17.88 -5.86
N GLU A 98 -30.36 16.58 -5.86
CA GLU A 98 -31.65 15.98 -5.49
C GLU A 98 -31.80 15.82 -3.97
N PHE A 99 -30.70 15.87 -3.21
CA PHE A 99 -30.68 15.73 -1.75
C PHE A 99 -30.70 17.11 -1.07
N LYS A 100 -31.76 17.89 -1.33
CA LYS A 100 -32.01 19.15 -0.62
C LYS A 100 -33.22 18.95 0.30
N ASP A 101 -32.99 19.05 1.60
CA ASP A 101 -34.07 19.09 2.58
C ASP A 101 -34.65 20.50 2.64
N GLU A 102 -35.96 20.63 2.43
CA GLU A 102 -36.70 21.89 2.57
C GLU A 102 -37.02 22.21 4.04
N ALA A 103 -36.05 22.05 4.95
CA ALA A 103 -36.24 22.31 6.37
C ALA A 103 -35.76 23.72 6.73
N ALA A 104 -36.59 24.49 7.43
CA ALA A 104 -36.17 25.79 7.96
C ALA A 104 -35.19 25.61 9.14
N PHE A 105 -34.26 26.56 9.31
CA PHE A 105 -33.32 26.52 10.42
C PHE A 105 -34.08 26.66 11.75
N GLY A 106 -34.03 25.60 12.58
CA GLY A 106 -34.74 25.51 13.86
C GLY A 106 -35.93 24.55 13.87
N GLU A 107 -36.31 23.98 12.73
CA GLU A 107 -37.38 22.97 12.64
C GLU A 107 -36.83 21.56 12.90
N VAL A 108 -37.48 20.82 13.79
CA VAL A 108 -37.14 19.41 14.09
C VAL A 108 -38.04 18.51 13.24
N VAL A 109 -37.63 18.22 12.00
CA VAL A 109 -38.43 17.45 11.02
C VAL A 109 -38.58 15.97 11.40
N HIS A 110 -37.57 15.39 12.05
CA HIS A 110 -37.63 14.02 12.57
C HIS A 110 -37.27 14.01 14.05
N ALA A 111 -38.28 14.12 14.92
CA ALA A 111 -38.11 13.81 16.32
C ALA A 111 -37.77 12.31 16.47
N PRO A 112 -36.72 11.94 17.23
CA PRO A 112 -36.45 10.53 17.49
C PRO A 112 -37.67 9.90 18.17
N PRO A 113 -38.03 8.65 17.81
CA PRO A 113 -39.17 7.98 18.42
C PRO A 113 -38.99 7.94 19.94
N GLN A 114 -40.05 8.30 20.67
CA GLN A 114 -40.05 8.25 22.12
C GLN A 114 -40.18 6.79 22.58
N PHE A 115 -39.09 6.21 23.07
CA PHE A 115 -39.11 4.87 23.65
C PHE A 115 -39.65 4.94 25.07
N SER A 116 -40.87 4.44 25.31
CA SER A 116 -41.30 4.09 26.66
C SER A 116 -40.44 2.91 27.13
N MET A 117 -39.56 3.14 28.10
CA MET A 117 -38.75 2.06 28.69
C MET A 117 -39.64 1.05 29.40
N ALA A 118 -40.04 -0.03 28.72
CA ALA A 118 -40.34 -1.34 29.31
C ALA A 118 -40.65 -2.36 28.21
N GLN A 119 -39.62 -2.89 27.53
CA GLN A 119 -39.72 -4.24 26.99
C GLN A 119 -38.66 -5.09 27.65
N LYS A 120 -39.12 -6.11 28.38
CA LYS A 120 -38.27 -7.13 29.00
C LYS A 120 -37.32 -7.68 27.93
N PRO A 121 -36.07 -8.02 28.28
CA PRO A 121 -35.15 -8.62 27.31
C PRO A 121 -35.71 -9.98 26.89
N HIS A 122 -36.45 -10.01 25.79
CA HIS A 122 -36.75 -11.26 25.10
C HIS A 122 -35.40 -11.89 24.79
N LYS A 123 -35.20 -13.16 25.17
CA LYS A 123 -34.00 -13.92 24.81
C LYS A 123 -33.95 -13.95 23.28
N LYS A 124 -33.17 -13.05 22.69
CA LYS A 124 -33.04 -12.89 21.23
C LYS A 124 -32.22 -14.06 20.72
N GLU A 125 -32.86 -15.20 20.52
CA GLU A 125 -32.27 -16.26 19.69
C GLU A 125 -32.13 -15.70 18.27
N LEU A 126 -30.90 -15.69 17.77
CA LEU A 126 -30.62 -15.20 16.42
C LEU A 126 -31.45 -16.00 15.42
N LEU A 127 -32.15 -15.33 14.50
CA LEU A 127 -33.05 -15.99 13.53
C LEU A 127 -32.37 -17.12 12.74
N LEU A 128 -31.06 -17.00 12.51
CA LEU A 128 -30.26 -17.95 11.75
C LEU A 128 -29.73 -19.14 12.58
N SER A 129 -29.83 -19.10 13.91
CA SER A 129 -29.37 -20.19 14.79
C SER A 129 -30.17 -21.48 14.57
N LYS A 130 -31.44 -21.37 14.15
CA LYS A 130 -32.30 -22.51 13.81
C LYS A 130 -31.84 -23.27 12.56
N PHE A 131 -31.09 -22.60 11.68
CA PHE A 131 -30.62 -23.15 10.40
C PHE A 131 -29.13 -23.51 10.42
N LEU A 132 -28.39 -23.01 11.40
CA LEU A 132 -26.96 -23.21 11.53
C LEU A 132 -26.69 -23.98 12.81
N ALA A 133 -26.16 -25.20 12.67
CA ALA A 133 -25.64 -25.93 13.82
C ALA A 133 -24.57 -25.10 14.53
N PRO A 134 -24.49 -25.12 15.87
CA PRO A 134 -23.43 -24.42 16.59
C PRO A 134 -22.08 -24.94 16.12
N SER A 135 -21.31 -24.08 15.46
CA SER A 135 -19.94 -24.41 15.08
C SER A 135 -19.09 -24.31 16.34
N GLY A 136 -18.75 -25.46 16.95
CA GLY A 136 -17.75 -25.56 18.02
C GLY A 136 -16.32 -25.28 17.53
N GLY A 137 -16.15 -24.29 16.66
CA GLY A 137 -14.90 -23.95 16.00
C GLY A 137 -14.01 -23.08 16.87
N ARG A 138 -12.70 -23.16 16.63
CA ARG A 138 -11.69 -22.30 17.26
C ARG A 138 -12.01 -20.83 16.97
N ASP A 139 -11.77 -19.97 17.96
CA ASP A 139 -12.01 -18.55 17.83
C ASP A 139 -11.02 -17.92 16.82
N LEU A 140 -11.53 -17.57 15.64
CA LEU A 140 -10.77 -17.03 14.50
C LEU A 140 -10.96 -15.52 14.36
N THR A 141 -11.23 -14.80 15.45
CA THR A 141 -11.47 -13.35 15.52
C THR A 141 -10.28 -12.46 15.10
N VAL A 142 -9.16 -13.04 14.68
CA VAL A 142 -7.97 -12.31 14.22
C VAL A 142 -8.16 -11.74 12.80
N LYS A 143 -7.47 -10.65 12.47
CA LYS A 143 -7.46 -10.07 11.10
C LYS A 143 -7.13 -11.14 10.06
N ARG A 144 -7.92 -11.18 8.96
CA ARG A 144 -7.82 -12.16 7.86
C ARG A 144 -6.39 -12.39 7.33
N LYS A 145 -5.57 -11.33 7.32
CA LYS A 145 -4.15 -11.38 6.88
C LYS A 145 -3.20 -12.14 7.80
N MET A 146 -3.62 -12.45 9.03
CA MET A 146 -2.84 -13.20 10.02
C MET A 146 -3.26 -14.68 10.11
N LEU A 147 -4.39 -15.07 9.52
CA LEU A 147 -4.82 -16.47 9.47
C LEU A 147 -3.98 -17.25 8.47
N GLN A 148 -3.80 -18.55 8.75
CA GLN A 148 -3.21 -19.47 7.77
C GLN A 148 -4.09 -19.58 6.51
N PRO A 149 -3.50 -19.88 5.34
CA PRO A 149 -4.27 -20.00 4.09
C PRO A 149 -5.41 -21.01 4.17
N GLY A 150 -5.23 -22.13 4.87
CA GLY A 150 -6.29 -23.14 5.08
C GLY A 150 -7.46 -22.59 5.89
N ASP A 151 -7.18 -21.91 7.00
CA ASP A 151 -8.21 -21.31 7.86
C ASP A 151 -8.96 -20.19 7.14
N ARG A 152 -8.29 -19.43 6.26
CA ARG A 152 -8.94 -18.41 5.42
C ARG A 152 -9.96 -19.00 4.45
N ARG A 153 -9.71 -20.19 3.91
CA ARG A 153 -10.63 -20.88 3.00
C ARG A 153 -11.86 -21.37 3.75
N ARG A 154 -11.64 -22.03 4.89
CA ARG A 154 -12.71 -22.49 5.79
C ARG A 154 -13.63 -21.34 6.23
N LEU A 155 -13.04 -20.20 6.63
CA LEU A 155 -13.81 -19.03 7.04
C LEU A 155 -14.65 -18.44 5.90
N GLU A 156 -14.14 -18.45 4.65
CA GLU A 156 -14.92 -18.00 3.49
C GLU A 156 -16.05 -18.98 3.15
N GLU A 157 -15.82 -20.29 3.28
CA GLU A 157 -16.84 -21.33 3.09
C GLU A 157 -17.97 -21.19 4.13
N GLU A 158 -17.63 -20.97 5.40
CA GLU A 158 -18.60 -20.67 6.46
C GLU A 158 -19.38 -19.39 6.16
N ARG A 159 -18.70 -18.32 5.75
CA ARG A 159 -19.34 -17.05 5.35
C ARG A 159 -20.35 -17.28 4.23
N GLN A 160 -19.98 -18.03 3.19
CA GLN A 160 -20.87 -18.35 2.07
C GLN A 160 -22.07 -19.17 2.52
N ARG A 161 -21.88 -20.16 3.39
CA ARG A 161 -22.95 -20.97 3.98
C ARG A 161 -23.95 -20.09 4.72
N VAL A 162 -23.47 -19.21 5.61
CA VAL A 162 -24.30 -18.27 6.39
C VAL A 162 -25.09 -17.34 5.46
N VAL A 163 -24.42 -16.73 4.47
CA VAL A 163 -25.07 -15.82 3.51
C VAL A 163 -26.13 -16.55 2.68
N SER A 164 -25.87 -17.78 2.25
CA SER A 164 -26.84 -18.57 1.48
C SER A 164 -28.07 -18.92 2.33
N ALA A 165 -27.88 -19.31 3.59
CA ALA A 165 -28.98 -19.59 4.52
C ALA A 165 -29.83 -18.34 4.76
N TYR A 166 -29.17 -17.18 4.95
CA TYR A 166 -29.86 -15.90 5.10
C TYR A 166 -30.68 -15.53 3.87
N ARG A 167 -30.12 -15.69 2.66
CA ARG A 167 -30.85 -15.42 1.41
C ARG A 167 -32.10 -16.31 1.27
N ARG A 168 -31.96 -17.60 1.60
CA ARG A 168 -33.08 -18.56 1.59
C ARG A 168 -34.16 -18.21 2.63
N MET A 169 -33.75 -17.73 3.81
CA MET A 169 -34.69 -17.26 4.83
C MET A 169 -35.43 -16.02 4.32
N LYS A 170 -34.72 -15.02 3.80
CA LYS A 170 -35.30 -13.78 3.29
C LYS A 170 -36.21 -13.99 2.08
N SER A 171 -35.99 -15.03 1.27
CA SER A 171 -36.89 -15.41 0.17
C SER A 171 -38.13 -16.18 0.63
N LYS A 172 -38.11 -16.77 1.82
CA LYS A 172 -39.22 -17.55 2.41
C LYS A 172 -40.15 -16.73 3.30
N VAL A 173 -39.86 -15.45 3.54
CA VAL A 173 -40.75 -14.52 4.23
C VAL A 173 -41.50 -13.73 3.16
N PRO A 174 -42.65 -14.21 2.64
CA PRO A 174 -43.70 -13.30 2.18
C PRO A 174 -44.35 -12.68 3.43
N GLU A 175 -44.91 -11.48 3.26
CA GLU A 175 -45.56 -10.67 4.31
C GLU A 175 -46.45 -11.44 5.30
#